data_AF-A0A1H1X4W1-F1
#
_entry.id   AF-A0A1H1X4W1-F1
#
_cell.length_a   1.000
_cell.length_b   1.000
_cell.length_c   1.000
_cell.angle_alpha   90.00
_cell.angle_beta   90.00
_cell.angle_gamma   90.00
#
_symmetry.space_group_name_H-M   'P 1'
#
loop_
_entity.id
_entity.type
_entity.pdbx_description
1 polymer ?
#
loop_
_entity_poly.entity_id
_entity_poly.type
_entity_poly.pdbx_seq_one_letter_code
_entity_poly.pdbx_strand_id
1 'polypeptide(L)'
;MDNIPEDNLTQKVTEKSNAKTESKTETNNENSDRTNWTGENFEFLITGVDEIPNEEYDRIMTPNSFEWKKVIKDEWPFYKVGEDEFSFSWEIPGIQFTFNKEVKYGKAKKIADEIIENINSIGQKAELLTLESNKIYKI
;
A
#
# COMPACT_ATOMS: atom_id res chain seq x y z
N MET A 1 -52.36 36.57 26.67
CA MET A 1 -51.35 36.79 27.72
C MET A 1 -51.56 35.66 28.71
N ASP A 2 -50.73 34.63 28.81
CA ASP A 2 -49.36 34.47 28.32
C ASP A 2 -49.06 33.00 27.95
N ASN A 3 -48.12 32.86 27.02
CA ASN A 3 -47.51 31.63 26.52
C ASN A 3 -46.67 30.94 27.60
N ILE A 4 -46.78 29.61 27.72
CA ILE A 4 -45.73 28.76 28.28
C ILE A 4 -45.51 27.60 27.29
N PRO A 5 -44.30 27.37 26.77
CA PRO A 5 -44.04 26.29 25.83
C PRO A 5 -43.76 24.96 26.52
N GLU A 6 -44.16 23.92 25.81
CA GLU A 6 -43.81 22.51 25.91
C GLU A 6 -42.28 22.30 25.84
N ASP A 7 -41.75 21.29 26.53
CA ASP A 7 -41.57 19.97 25.92
C ASP A 7 -40.74 19.04 26.83
N ASN A 8 -41.04 17.77 26.64
CA ASN A 8 -40.75 16.61 27.44
C ASN A 8 -39.45 15.94 26.93
N LEU A 9 -38.62 15.34 27.81
CA LEU A 9 -38.04 13.98 27.67
C LEU A 9 -36.78 13.76 28.53
N THR A 10 -36.94 12.82 29.46
CA THR A 10 -36.07 11.63 29.68
C THR A 10 -34.70 11.78 30.36
N GLN A 11 -34.69 11.32 31.60
CA GLN A 11 -33.52 10.81 32.34
C GLN A 11 -32.85 9.64 31.60
N LYS A 12 -31.51 9.61 31.45
CA LYS A 12 -30.78 8.33 31.43
C LYS A 12 -29.26 8.45 31.71
N VAL A 13 -28.90 7.93 32.88
CA VAL A 13 -27.74 7.07 33.20
C VAL A 13 -26.33 7.62 32.97
N THR A 14 -25.71 7.96 34.09
CA THR A 14 -24.27 8.00 34.33
C THR A 14 -23.75 6.56 34.45
N GLU A 15 -23.05 6.04 33.44
CA GLU A 15 -22.15 4.89 33.63
C GLU A 15 -20.89 5.08 32.78
N LYS A 16 -19.75 5.13 33.48
CA LYS A 16 -18.41 5.06 32.90
C LYS A 16 -18.27 3.72 32.17
N SER A 17 -17.87 3.75 30.91
CA SER A 17 -17.15 2.61 30.31
C SER A 17 -16.12 3.15 29.33
N ASN A 18 -14.89 3.10 29.82
CA ASN A 18 -13.66 3.32 29.10
C ASN A 18 -13.47 2.10 28.19
N ALA A 19 -13.67 2.25 26.90
CA ALA A 19 -13.30 1.24 25.91
C ALA A 19 -12.62 1.94 24.73
N LYS A 20 -11.35 2.24 24.97
CA LYS A 20 -10.37 2.55 23.92
C LYS A 20 -10.16 1.26 23.15
N THR A 21 -10.97 1.02 22.12
CA THR A 21 -10.71 -0.05 21.16
C THR A 21 -9.55 0.40 20.28
N GLU A 22 -8.35 0.15 20.79
CA GLU A 22 -7.14 0.10 19.97
C GLU A 22 -7.36 -1.00 18.93
N SER A 23 -7.65 -0.61 17.68
CA SER A 23 -7.29 -1.46 16.55
C SER A 23 -5.77 -1.59 16.58
N LYS A 24 -5.29 -2.62 17.25
CA LYS A 24 -3.98 -3.19 16.96
C LYS A 24 -4.08 -3.82 15.58
N THR A 25 -3.84 -3.03 14.54
CA THR A 25 -3.04 -3.54 13.45
C THR A 25 -1.68 -3.83 14.05
N GLU A 26 -1.42 -5.10 14.33
CA GLU A 26 -0.08 -5.59 14.60
C GLU A 26 0.74 -5.38 13.32
N THR A 27 1.29 -4.18 13.18
CA THR A 27 2.42 -3.95 12.30
C THR A 27 3.51 -4.87 12.81
N ASN A 28 3.73 -5.99 12.11
CA ASN A 28 4.85 -6.88 12.34
C ASN A 28 6.13 -6.02 12.32
N ASN A 29 6.62 -5.67 13.50
CA ASN A 29 7.94 -5.10 13.72
C ASN A 29 8.97 -6.20 13.46
N GLU A 30 9.11 -6.63 12.20
CA GLU A 30 10.36 -7.21 11.75
C GLU A 30 11.36 -6.05 11.66
N ASN A 31 12.02 -5.78 12.79
CA ASN A 31 13.20 -4.92 12.86
C ASN A 31 14.40 -5.67 12.24
N SER A 32 14.23 -6.09 10.98
CA SER A 32 15.30 -6.56 10.13
C SER A 32 16.01 -5.32 9.61
N ASP A 33 17.31 -5.20 9.84
CA ASP A 33 18.09 -4.10 9.27
C ASP A 33 18.10 -4.23 7.73
N ARG A 34 17.21 -3.49 7.07
CA ARG A 34 17.01 -3.49 5.60
C ARG A 34 17.88 -2.44 4.90
N THR A 35 18.80 -1.78 5.61
CA THR A 35 19.62 -0.69 5.05
C THR A 35 20.49 -1.14 3.87
N ASN A 36 20.93 -2.40 3.87
CA ASN A 36 21.78 -2.97 2.83
C ASN A 36 21.04 -3.83 1.81
N TRP A 37 19.70 -3.92 1.90
CA TRP A 37 18.93 -4.76 1.00
C TRP A 37 18.88 -4.17 -0.41
N THR A 38 19.02 -5.06 -1.39
CA THR A 38 18.83 -4.73 -2.79
C THR A 38 17.69 -5.56 -3.39
N GLY A 39 17.32 -5.30 -4.64
CA GLY A 39 16.28 -6.05 -5.36
C GLY A 39 16.54 -7.56 -5.47
N GLU A 40 17.70 -8.06 -5.04
CA GLU A 40 17.96 -9.51 -4.91
C GLU A 40 17.39 -10.12 -3.62
N ASN A 41 17.05 -9.29 -2.62
CA ASN A 41 16.71 -9.74 -1.28
C ASN A 41 15.22 -9.54 -0.94
N PHE A 42 14.51 -8.75 -1.73
CA PHE A 42 13.11 -8.46 -1.46
C PHE A 42 12.26 -8.34 -2.71
N GLU A 43 10.97 -8.53 -2.48
CA GLU A 43 9.90 -8.14 -3.37
C GLU A 43 8.83 -7.39 -2.55
N PHE A 44 7.95 -6.67 -3.23
CA PHE A 44 6.81 -6.05 -2.59
C PHE A 44 5.53 -6.68 -3.11
N LEU A 45 4.59 -6.94 -2.20
CA LEU A 45 3.23 -7.34 -2.51
C LEU A 45 2.31 -6.26 -1.98
N ILE A 46 1.54 -5.62 -2.87
CA ILE A 46 0.48 -4.70 -2.49
C ILE A 46 -0.81 -5.50 -2.39
N THR A 47 -1.41 -5.59 -1.21
CA THR A 47 -2.68 -6.29 -0.96
C THR A 47 -3.83 -5.31 -0.77
N GLY A 48 -5.08 -5.79 -0.79
CA GLY A 48 -6.25 -4.92 -0.65
C GLY A 48 -6.53 -4.08 -1.89
N VAL A 49 -6.08 -4.60 -3.04
CA VAL A 49 -6.28 -4.01 -4.35
C VAL A 49 -7.28 -4.85 -5.14
N ASP A 50 -8.30 -4.19 -5.67
CA ASP A 50 -9.28 -4.73 -6.61
C ASP A 50 -8.93 -4.28 -8.04
N GLU A 51 -9.86 -4.35 -8.97
CA GLU A 51 -9.64 -3.97 -10.37
C GLU A 51 -9.17 -2.51 -10.52
N ILE A 52 -8.06 -2.33 -11.24
CA ILE A 52 -7.54 -1.00 -11.63
C ILE A 52 -7.96 -0.73 -13.08
N PRO A 53 -8.66 0.38 -13.37
CA PRO A 53 -9.06 0.73 -14.73
C PRO A 53 -7.86 0.89 -15.67
N ASN A 54 -7.92 0.28 -16.86
CA ASN A 54 -6.84 0.31 -17.85
C ASN A 54 -6.41 1.74 -18.26
N GLU A 55 -7.35 2.69 -18.30
CA GLU A 55 -7.08 4.07 -18.71
C GLU A 55 -6.20 4.84 -17.71
N GLU A 56 -6.29 4.51 -16.43
CA GLU A 56 -5.51 5.14 -15.36
C GLU A 56 -4.35 4.26 -14.88
N TYR A 57 -4.19 3.08 -15.48
CA TYR A 57 -3.30 2.04 -14.97
C TYR A 57 -1.86 2.51 -14.83
N ASP A 58 -1.30 3.12 -15.88
CA ASP A 58 0.07 3.65 -15.82
C ASP A 58 0.17 4.83 -14.83
N ARG A 59 -0.87 5.65 -14.66
CA ARG A 59 -0.89 6.75 -13.67
C ARG A 59 -0.88 6.21 -12.23
N ILE A 60 -1.63 5.14 -11.98
CA ILE A 60 -1.77 4.55 -10.65
C ILE A 60 -0.52 3.75 -10.28
N MET A 61 -0.01 2.96 -11.23
CA MET A 61 1.09 2.00 -11.05
C MET A 61 2.49 2.61 -11.20
N THR A 62 2.60 3.94 -11.25
CA THR A 62 3.89 4.63 -11.31
C THR A 62 3.98 5.73 -10.25
N PRO A 63 5.20 6.03 -9.75
CA PRO A 63 5.37 7.07 -8.75
C PRO A 63 5.22 8.47 -9.36
N ASN A 64 4.74 9.42 -8.57
CA ASN A 64 4.61 10.82 -8.99
C ASN A 64 5.89 11.63 -8.72
N SER A 65 6.70 11.22 -7.74
CA SER A 65 7.89 11.96 -7.32
C SER A 65 9.14 11.68 -8.14
N PHE A 66 9.05 10.74 -9.09
CA PHE A 66 10.17 10.37 -9.96
C PHE A 66 9.77 10.44 -11.43
N GLU A 67 10.69 10.89 -12.27
CA GLU A 67 10.56 10.70 -13.71
C GLU A 67 10.63 9.20 -14.03
N TRP A 68 9.71 8.74 -14.87
CA TRP A 68 9.64 7.36 -15.30
C TRP A 68 9.38 7.24 -16.80
N LYS A 69 9.74 6.08 -17.35
CA LYS A 69 9.35 5.69 -18.70
C LYS A 69 8.98 4.22 -18.75
N LYS A 70 8.00 3.90 -19.57
CA LYS A 70 7.64 2.51 -19.90
C LYS A 70 8.59 1.96 -20.95
N VAL A 71 9.08 0.75 -20.73
CA VAL A 71 9.96 0.01 -21.64
C VAL A 71 9.38 -1.38 -21.79
N ILE A 72 9.28 -1.89 -23.02
CA ILE A 72 8.84 -3.27 -23.26
C ILE A 72 10.08 -4.13 -23.50
N LYS A 73 10.22 -5.22 -22.75
CA LYS A 73 11.29 -6.21 -22.92
C LYS A 73 10.66 -7.59 -22.97
N ASP A 74 10.96 -8.36 -24.01
CA ASP A 74 10.40 -9.71 -24.20
C ASP A 74 8.87 -9.74 -24.05
N GLU A 75 8.18 -8.74 -24.60
CA GLU A 75 6.72 -8.53 -24.51
C GLU A 75 6.18 -8.17 -23.11
N TRP A 76 7.05 -8.02 -22.11
CA TRP A 76 6.69 -7.61 -20.76
C TRP A 76 6.89 -6.10 -20.52
N PRO A 77 5.94 -5.42 -19.85
CA PRO A 77 6.07 -4.01 -19.49
C PRO A 77 6.96 -3.83 -18.26
N PHE A 78 7.96 -2.97 -18.41
CA PHE A 78 8.83 -2.49 -17.36
C PHE A 78 8.72 -0.97 -17.23
N TYR A 79 8.94 -0.47 -16.02
CA TYR A 79 8.92 0.95 -15.68
C TYR A 79 10.30 1.34 -15.16
N LYS A 80 11.01 2.14 -15.96
CA LYS A 80 12.34 2.64 -15.60
C LYS A 80 12.21 3.95 -14.85
N VAL A 81 12.77 4.01 -13.64
CA VAL A 81 12.77 5.15 -12.71
C VAL A 81 14.21 5.56 -12.39
N GLY A 82 14.74 6.51 -13.15
CA GLY A 82 16.18 6.83 -13.13
C GLY A 82 17.01 5.67 -13.68
N GLU A 83 17.91 5.11 -12.86
CA GLU A 83 18.72 3.93 -13.23
C GLU A 83 18.05 2.59 -12.91
N ASP A 84 17.05 2.61 -12.04
CA ASP A 84 16.33 1.41 -11.59
C ASP A 84 15.13 1.12 -12.47
N GLU A 85 14.67 -0.12 -12.42
CA GLU A 85 13.56 -0.61 -13.21
C GLU A 85 12.74 -1.59 -12.39
N PHE A 86 11.41 -1.56 -12.57
CA PHE A 86 10.53 -2.55 -11.99
C PHE A 86 9.48 -3.03 -12.97
N SER A 87 8.95 -4.20 -12.70
CA SER A 87 7.75 -4.75 -13.33
C SER A 87 6.81 -5.20 -12.22
N PHE A 88 5.58 -5.54 -12.59
CA PHE A 88 4.63 -6.13 -11.66
C PHE A 88 3.76 -7.17 -12.34
N SER A 89 3.18 -8.04 -11.52
CA SER A 89 2.17 -9.02 -11.92
C SER A 89 1.00 -9.02 -10.93
N TRP A 90 -0.18 -9.39 -11.44
CA TRP A 90 -1.36 -9.61 -10.60
C TRP A 90 -1.30 -11.02 -10.03
N GLU A 91 -1.14 -11.14 -8.72
CA GLU A 91 -0.99 -12.40 -8.00
C GLU A 91 -1.93 -12.36 -6.80
N ILE A 92 -2.95 -13.23 -6.75
CA ILE A 92 -3.85 -13.27 -5.58
C ILE A 92 -2.99 -13.43 -4.31
N PRO A 93 -3.07 -12.50 -3.33
CA PRO A 93 -4.16 -11.56 -3.04
C PRO A 93 -3.99 -10.09 -3.50
N GLY A 94 -3.08 -9.77 -4.41
CA GLY A 94 -2.91 -8.40 -4.93
C GLY A 94 -1.88 -8.26 -6.06
N ILE A 95 -0.98 -7.28 -5.94
CA ILE A 95 0.01 -6.94 -6.97
C ILE A 95 1.42 -7.16 -6.46
N GLN A 96 2.18 -8.00 -7.14
CA GLN A 96 3.58 -8.25 -6.81
C GLN A 96 4.49 -7.40 -7.68
N PHE A 97 5.46 -6.72 -7.05
CA PHE A 97 6.46 -5.89 -7.70
C PHE A 97 7.83 -6.57 -7.65
N THR A 98 8.47 -6.62 -8.80
CA THR A 98 9.83 -7.13 -8.97
C THR A 98 10.71 -6.03 -9.52
N PHE A 99 11.78 -5.71 -8.80
CA PHE A 99 12.74 -4.68 -9.19
C PHE A 99 14.01 -5.29 -9.77
N ASN A 100 14.79 -4.50 -10.51
CA ASN A 100 16.16 -4.86 -10.86
C ASN A 100 16.99 -5.11 -9.59
N LYS A 101 17.91 -6.07 -9.69
CA LYS A 101 18.75 -6.58 -8.60
C LYS A 101 19.50 -5.50 -7.80
N GLU A 102 19.85 -4.40 -8.45
CA GLU A 102 20.69 -3.34 -7.90
C GLU A 102 19.91 -2.29 -7.11
N VAL A 103 18.57 -2.25 -7.24
CA VAL A 103 17.75 -1.21 -6.60
C VAL A 103 17.97 -1.24 -5.09
N LYS A 104 18.08 -0.07 -4.47
CA LYS A 104 18.13 0.03 -3.01
C LYS A 104 16.74 -0.06 -2.42
N TYR A 105 16.60 -0.82 -1.33
CA TYR A 105 15.33 -0.98 -0.62
C TYR A 105 14.63 0.36 -0.32
N GLY A 106 15.37 1.38 0.16
CA GLY A 106 14.79 2.68 0.47
C GLY A 106 14.14 3.37 -0.75
N LYS A 107 14.75 3.25 -1.93
CA LYS A 107 14.19 3.81 -3.17
C LYS A 107 12.99 2.99 -3.64
N ALA A 108 13.11 1.67 -3.66
CA ALA A 108 12.01 0.78 -4.05
C ALA A 108 10.80 0.93 -3.14
N LYS A 109 11.01 1.02 -1.81
CA LYS A 109 9.95 1.27 -0.84
C LYS A 109 9.25 2.59 -1.09
N LYS A 110 10.00 3.67 -1.37
CA LYS A 110 9.41 4.97 -1.69
C LYS A 110 8.53 4.89 -2.94
N ILE A 111 8.97 4.18 -3.99
CA ILE A 111 8.18 3.94 -5.19
C ILE A 111 6.89 3.18 -4.84
N ALA A 112 6.99 2.09 -4.06
CA ALA A 112 5.84 1.29 -3.67
C ALA A 112 4.85 2.06 -2.77
N ASP A 113 5.35 2.85 -1.81
CA ASP A 113 4.54 3.70 -0.94
C ASP A 113 3.71 4.72 -1.76
N GLU A 114 4.32 5.37 -2.76
CA GLU A 114 3.60 6.31 -3.63
C GLU A 114 2.53 5.62 -4.49
N ILE A 115 2.82 4.41 -4.98
CA ILE A 115 1.83 3.62 -5.73
C ILE A 115 0.65 3.23 -4.82
N ILE A 116 0.91 2.90 -3.55
CA ILE A 116 -0.16 2.66 -2.57
C ILE A 116 -0.99 3.91 -2.33
N GLU A 117 -0.36 5.08 -2.20
CA GLU A 117 -1.08 6.35 -2.10
C GLU A 117 -1.97 6.58 -3.32
N ASN A 118 -1.48 6.30 -4.53
CA ASN A 118 -2.27 6.39 -5.75
C ASN A 118 -3.45 5.41 -5.76
N ILE A 119 -3.25 4.15 -5.38
CA ILE A 119 -4.32 3.15 -5.30
C ILE A 119 -5.36 3.54 -4.25
N ASN A 120 -4.92 4.04 -3.09
CA ASN A 120 -5.83 4.51 -2.05
C ASN A 120 -6.59 5.77 -2.48
N SER A 121 -6.02 6.61 -3.35
CA SER A 121 -6.68 7.80 -3.89
C SER A 121 -7.92 7.48 -4.74
N ILE A 122 -7.98 6.28 -5.33
CA ILE A 122 -9.15 5.79 -6.09
C ILE A 122 -10.15 5.02 -5.21
N GLY A 123 -10.02 5.10 -3.89
CA GLY A 123 -10.99 4.55 -2.93
C GLY A 123 -10.72 3.12 -2.47
N GLN A 124 -9.58 2.54 -2.84
CA GLN A 124 -9.17 1.22 -2.38
C GLN A 124 -8.45 1.29 -1.02
N LYS A 125 -8.09 0.12 -0.45
CA LYS A 125 -7.39 0.01 0.84
C LYS A 125 -6.13 -0.82 0.68
N ALA A 126 -5.23 -0.31 -0.15
CA ALA A 126 -3.95 -0.92 -0.43
C ALA A 126 -3.02 -0.88 0.78
N GLU A 127 -2.34 -2.00 1.02
CA GLU A 127 -1.34 -2.18 2.07
C GLU A 127 -0.05 -2.77 1.49
N LEU A 128 1.11 -2.35 1.99
CA LEU A 128 2.41 -2.86 1.55
C LEU A 128 2.86 -4.04 2.41
N LEU A 129 3.12 -5.17 1.78
CA LEU A 129 3.86 -6.28 2.37
C LEU A 129 5.25 -6.35 1.73
N THR A 130 6.28 -6.42 2.57
CA THR A 130 7.64 -6.75 2.10
C THR A 130 7.84 -8.25 2.19
N LEU A 131 8.15 -8.87 1.07
CA LEU A 131 8.49 -10.29 0.99
C LEU A 131 10.01 -10.41 0.93
N GLU A 132 10.59 -11.28 1.76
CA GLU A 132 12.01 -11.63 1.61
C GLU A 132 12.14 -12.67 0.52
N SER A 133 12.98 -12.43 -0.49
CA SER A 133 13.15 -13.37 -1.61
C SER A 133 13.66 -14.75 -1.17
N ASN A 134 14.24 -14.86 0.03
CA ASN A 134 14.71 -16.11 0.62
C ASN A 134 13.63 -16.86 1.42
N LYS A 135 12.49 -16.23 1.73
CA LYS A 135 11.39 -16.86 2.45
C LYS A 135 10.36 -17.33 1.44
N ILE A 136 10.43 -18.61 1.07
CA ILE A 136 9.36 -19.27 0.32
C ILE A 136 8.11 -19.23 1.20
N TYR A 137 7.14 -18.39 0.86
CA TYR A 137 5.80 -18.47 1.43
C TYR A 137 5.19 -19.81 1.00
N LYS A 138 5.24 -20.81 1.88
CA LYS A 138 4.44 -22.03 1.71
C LYS A 138 3.01 -21.67 2.07
N ILE A 139 2.15 -21.68 1.07
CA ILE A 139 0.69 -21.64 1.20
C ILE A 139 0.20 -23.03 1.63
#